data_AF-A0A523JN54-F1
#
_entry.id   AF-A0A523JN54-F1
#
_cell.length_a   1.000
_cell.length_b   1.000
_cell.length_c   1.000
_cell.angle_alpha   90.00
_cell.angle_beta   90.00
_cell.angle_gamma   90.00
#
_symmetry.space_group_name_H-M   'P 1'
#
loop_
_entity.id
_entity.type
_entity.pdbx_description
1 polymer ?
#
loop_
_entity_poly.entity_id
_entity_poly.type
_entity_poly.pdbx_seq_one_letter_code
_entity_poly.pdbx_strand_id
1 'polypeptide(L)'
;MSISCLTVILLSVFLGQVSLADQPQTMRVDFYHTGNRNLELFSLDQVVLEPLPWPGNMLQPIDSTFRGKYAFAVVDPDSGEVAWSRSFSSIYGEWETTAEAREINRTYHESLRFPAQSRPFDVIIKKRGEGNKFEEVWRARIDPNDYLVHQESAAYTDQVIVIEENGDPATKVDLLILGDGYTAADGDEFLAKARELTEILFATSPFKERRSDFNVWALAPSAAQSGVSRPSTGVYRDTPLGATYDAFRSERYVLTTDNKAFRRIASSAPYDFVEILVKSEIYGGGGIYGLYGTVAADSDWAPYVFVHEFGHHFAGLADEYYTSSVAYEAPQQIEEPYEPNVTALEAPAKLKWRHLVGKETPLPTPWPKEAYEKHSLAYQAIRKKMREENRPESEMNDLFRANQEFAEKLFSTADYRDDIGAFEGANYQAKGFYRPALNCIMFTRTELFCAVCSAAIEDVIDEYTKAPD
;
A
#
# COMPACT_ATOMS: atom_id res chain seq x y z
N MET A 1 -32.82 67.11 25.23
CA MET A 1 -31.68 66.19 25.41
C MET A 1 -32.22 64.90 26.01
N SER A 2 -32.57 63.92 25.17
CA SER A 2 -32.92 62.56 25.62
C SER A 2 -31.76 61.66 25.25
N ILE A 3 -31.09 61.11 26.27
CA ILE A 3 -30.03 60.12 26.12
C ILE A 3 -30.70 58.75 26.18
N SER A 4 -30.62 58.01 25.07
CA SER A 4 -31.13 56.65 24.95
C SER A 4 -30.05 55.67 25.40
N CYS A 5 -30.31 54.90 26.46
CA CYS A 5 -29.42 53.84 26.94
C CYS A 5 -29.58 52.60 26.05
N LEU A 6 -28.52 52.24 25.34
CA LEU A 6 -28.44 51.02 24.54
C LEU A 6 -27.90 49.90 25.45
N THR A 7 -28.76 48.95 25.82
CA THR A 7 -28.36 47.74 26.57
C THR A 7 -27.73 46.75 25.60
N VAL A 8 -26.42 46.55 25.67
CA VAL A 8 -25.70 45.51 24.92
C VAL A 8 -25.85 44.19 25.68
N ILE A 9 -26.57 43.23 25.09
CA ILE A 9 -26.63 41.85 25.56
C ILE A 9 -25.42 41.12 24.99
N LEU A 10 -24.42 40.80 25.83
CA LEU A 10 -23.36 39.87 25.47
C LEU A 10 -23.95 38.45 25.44
N LEU A 11 -24.10 37.88 24.24
CA LEU A 11 -24.28 36.44 24.08
C LEU A 11 -22.92 35.76 24.26
N SER A 12 -22.73 35.11 25.40
CA SER A 12 -21.60 34.21 25.64
C SER A 12 -21.81 32.94 24.82
N VAL A 13 -21.12 32.81 23.68
CA VAL A 13 -21.05 31.55 22.94
C VAL A 13 -20.15 30.61 23.73
N PHE A 14 -20.75 29.66 24.46
CA PHE A 14 -20.04 28.49 24.95
C PHE A 14 -19.74 27.60 23.74
N LEU A 15 -18.54 27.75 23.18
CA LEU A 15 -17.93 26.69 22.38
C LEU A 15 -17.69 25.52 23.33
N GLY A 16 -18.59 24.54 23.31
CA GLY A 16 -18.35 23.26 23.96
C GLY A 16 -17.13 22.63 23.32
N GLN A 17 -16.03 22.51 24.06
CA GLN A 17 -14.99 21.56 23.72
C GLN A 17 -15.64 20.18 23.80
N VAL A 18 -15.94 19.60 22.64
CA VAL A 18 -16.19 18.17 22.55
C VAL A 18 -14.86 17.53 22.95
N SER A 19 -14.78 17.06 24.19
CA SER A 19 -13.74 16.12 24.59
C SER A 19 -13.95 14.91 23.69
N LEU A 20 -13.10 14.73 22.68
CA LEU A 20 -12.94 13.41 22.07
C LEU A 20 -12.59 12.48 23.24
N ALA A 21 -13.32 11.37 23.36
CA ALA A 21 -12.89 10.32 24.28
C ALA A 21 -11.47 9.91 23.87
N ASP A 22 -10.58 9.69 24.84
CA ASP A 22 -9.24 9.18 24.54
C ASP A 22 -9.37 7.96 23.62
N GLN A 23 -8.64 7.98 22.50
CA GLN A 23 -8.58 6.86 21.58
C GLN A 23 -8.20 5.59 22.36
N PRO A 24 -8.88 4.45 22.15
CA PRO A 24 -8.46 3.19 22.75
C PRO A 24 -7.02 2.87 22.31
N GLN A 25 -6.31 2.09 23.11
CA GLN A 25 -5.00 1.58 22.73
C GLN A 25 -5.10 0.74 21.44
N THR A 26 -4.02 0.62 20.68
CA THR A 26 -4.00 -0.31 19.53
C THR A 26 -3.85 -1.75 20.02
N MET A 27 -4.73 -2.63 19.54
CA MET A 27 -4.58 -4.07 19.69
C MET A 27 -4.08 -4.68 18.38
N ARG A 28 -3.05 -5.52 18.48
CA ARG A 28 -2.47 -6.26 17.37
C ARG A 28 -2.63 -7.77 17.61
N VAL A 29 -3.12 -8.47 16.61
CA VAL A 29 -3.22 -9.94 16.60
C VAL A 29 -2.24 -10.48 15.58
N ASP A 30 -1.23 -11.17 16.08
CA ASP A 30 -0.18 -11.79 15.30
C ASP A 30 -0.54 -13.25 15.01
N PHE A 31 -0.36 -13.69 13.78
CA PHE A 31 -0.71 -15.03 13.34
C PHE A 31 0.27 -15.57 12.29
N TYR A 32 0.32 -16.89 12.16
CA TYR A 32 1.02 -17.56 11.08
C TYR A 32 0.05 -17.94 9.98
N HIS A 33 0.42 -17.59 8.76
CA HIS A 33 -0.25 -17.95 7.53
C HIS A 33 0.59 -19.01 6.81
N THR A 34 0.13 -20.26 6.84
CA THR A 34 0.90 -21.43 6.43
C THR A 34 0.19 -22.19 5.34
N GLY A 35 0.93 -22.64 4.33
CA GLY A 35 0.30 -23.41 3.28
C GLY A 35 1.11 -23.49 2.01
N ASN A 36 0.39 -23.79 0.93
CA ASN A 36 0.84 -23.92 -0.44
C ASN A 36 -0.34 -23.57 -1.36
N ARG A 37 -0.25 -23.86 -2.66
CA ARG A 37 -1.32 -23.54 -3.62
C ARG A 37 -2.70 -24.15 -3.30
N ASN A 38 -2.75 -25.30 -2.65
CA ASN A 38 -3.97 -26.10 -2.44
C ASN A 38 -4.36 -26.24 -0.96
N LEU A 39 -3.55 -25.70 -0.05
CA LEU A 39 -3.73 -25.81 1.39
C LEU A 39 -3.41 -24.46 2.01
N GLU A 40 -4.30 -23.96 2.84
CA GLU A 40 -4.14 -22.70 3.55
C GLU A 40 -4.59 -22.89 5.00
N LEU A 41 -3.72 -22.53 5.94
CA LEU A 41 -3.87 -22.74 7.38
C LEU A 41 -3.46 -21.47 8.11
N PHE A 42 -4.23 -21.13 9.15
CA PHE A 42 -3.98 -20.00 10.02
C PHE A 42 -3.84 -20.48 11.46
N SER A 43 -2.87 -19.93 12.19
CA SER A 43 -2.73 -20.16 13.63
C SER A 43 -2.35 -18.89 14.37
N LEU A 44 -3.02 -18.63 15.50
CA LEU A 44 -2.68 -17.54 16.40
C LEU A 44 -1.24 -17.69 16.91
N ASP A 45 -0.44 -16.63 16.85
CA ASP A 45 0.87 -16.55 17.49
C ASP A 45 0.75 -15.84 18.85
N GLN A 46 0.32 -14.59 18.84
CA GLN A 46 0.15 -13.79 20.05
C GLN A 46 -0.86 -12.65 19.86
N VAL A 47 -1.32 -12.09 20.99
CA VAL A 47 -2.11 -10.86 21.05
C VAL A 47 -1.27 -9.82 21.78
N VAL A 48 -1.24 -8.60 21.25
CA VAL A 48 -0.38 -7.52 21.71
C VAL A 48 -1.19 -6.25 21.90
N LEU A 49 -0.97 -5.55 23.01
CA LEU A 49 -1.31 -4.14 23.15
C LEU A 49 -0.09 -3.30 22.78
N GLU A 50 -0.20 -2.52 21.70
CA GLU A 50 0.85 -1.61 21.27
C GLU A 50 0.91 -0.37 22.17
N PRO A 51 2.06 0.29 22.34
CA PRO A 51 2.24 1.30 23.39
C PRO A 51 1.48 2.61 23.16
N LEU A 52 1.04 2.88 21.93
CA LEU A 52 0.36 4.11 21.54
C LEU A 52 -1.14 3.90 21.32
N PRO A 53 -1.96 4.96 21.47
CA PRO A 53 -3.36 4.95 21.08
C PRO A 53 -3.56 4.54 19.62
N TRP A 54 -4.76 4.06 19.30
CA TRP A 54 -5.20 3.78 17.95
C TRP A 54 -5.19 5.06 17.10
N PRO A 55 -4.41 5.11 16.00
CA PRO A 55 -4.35 6.29 15.15
C PRO A 55 -5.58 6.40 14.23
N GLY A 56 -6.17 5.28 13.81
CA GLY A 56 -7.25 5.31 12.83
C GLY A 56 -8.55 5.97 13.30
N ASN A 57 -9.37 6.37 12.34
CA ASN A 57 -10.64 7.04 12.57
C ASN A 57 -11.73 6.12 13.15
N MET A 58 -12.07 6.33 14.43
CA MET A 58 -13.12 5.58 15.13
C MET A 58 -14.53 5.81 14.58
N LEU A 59 -14.72 6.82 13.73
CA LEU A 59 -16.00 7.11 13.09
C LEU A 59 -16.21 6.29 11.80
N GLN A 60 -15.18 5.61 11.30
CA GLN A 60 -15.23 4.73 10.13
C GLN A 60 -14.79 3.30 10.50
N PRO A 61 -15.55 2.61 11.39
CA PRO A 61 -15.13 1.31 11.89
C PRO A 61 -15.21 0.20 10.85
N ILE A 62 -16.01 0.38 9.80
CA ILE A 62 -16.28 -0.66 8.80
C ILE A 62 -15.68 -0.22 7.46
N ASP A 63 -14.69 -0.98 6.97
CA ASP A 63 -14.22 -0.87 5.59
C ASP A 63 -15.39 -1.07 4.60
N SER A 64 -15.60 -0.08 3.74
CA SER A 64 -16.62 -0.09 2.69
C SER A 64 -16.04 -0.29 1.29
N THR A 65 -14.70 -0.24 1.15
CA THR A 65 -13.97 -0.36 -0.11
C THR A 65 -13.67 -1.82 -0.46
N PHE A 66 -13.35 -2.63 0.56
CA PHE A 66 -13.01 -4.04 0.46
C PHE A 66 -11.92 -4.38 -0.57
N ARG A 67 -10.88 -3.58 -0.76
CA ARG A 67 -9.92 -3.77 -1.89
C ARG A 67 -8.90 -4.90 -1.73
N GLY A 68 -8.92 -5.62 -0.61
CA GLY A 68 -8.02 -6.74 -0.36
C GLY A 68 -8.50 -8.09 -0.88
N LYS A 69 -7.56 -9.02 -1.04
CA LYS A 69 -7.82 -10.46 -1.22
C LYS A 69 -8.43 -11.09 0.04
N TYR A 70 -8.04 -10.58 1.20
CA TYR A 70 -8.55 -10.96 2.49
C TYR A 70 -9.30 -9.79 3.13
N ALA A 71 -10.14 -10.09 4.10
CA ALA A 71 -10.70 -9.12 5.02
C ALA A 71 -10.76 -9.71 6.42
N PHE A 72 -10.59 -8.88 7.43
CA PHE A 72 -10.85 -9.28 8.80
C PHE A 72 -12.00 -8.50 9.41
N ALA A 73 -12.67 -9.13 10.37
CA ALA A 73 -13.71 -8.51 11.19
C ALA A 73 -13.47 -8.85 12.66
N VAL A 74 -13.64 -7.83 13.52
CA VAL A 74 -13.73 -7.94 14.98
C VAL A 74 -15.21 -7.99 15.32
N VAL A 75 -15.66 -9.08 15.93
CA VAL A 75 -17.08 -9.39 16.11
C VAL A 75 -17.41 -9.62 17.57
N ASP A 76 -18.47 -8.96 18.06
CA ASP A 76 -19.07 -9.30 19.35
C ASP A 76 -19.69 -10.70 19.23
N PRO A 77 -19.28 -11.64 20.06
CA PRO A 77 -19.61 -13.04 19.87
C PRO A 77 -21.04 -13.40 20.29
N ASP A 78 -21.66 -12.56 21.11
CA ASP A 78 -23.02 -12.79 21.62
C ASP A 78 -24.04 -12.18 20.66
N SER A 79 -23.77 -11.00 20.12
CA SER A 79 -24.68 -10.29 19.19
C SER A 79 -24.41 -10.59 17.72
N GLY A 80 -23.17 -10.96 17.36
CA GLY A 80 -22.71 -11.06 15.98
C GLY A 80 -22.43 -9.70 15.31
N GLU A 81 -22.46 -8.60 16.06
CA GLU A 81 -22.18 -7.25 15.57
C GLU A 81 -20.69 -7.08 15.21
N VAL A 82 -20.42 -6.44 14.07
CA VAL A 82 -19.05 -6.13 13.65
C VAL A 82 -18.64 -4.80 14.27
N ALA A 83 -17.65 -4.84 15.17
CA ALA A 83 -17.09 -3.65 15.82
C ALA A 83 -16.02 -2.96 14.96
N TRP A 84 -15.30 -3.73 14.15
CA TRP A 84 -14.25 -3.21 13.26
C TRP A 84 -14.02 -4.14 12.07
N SER A 85 -13.74 -3.61 10.89
CA SER A 85 -13.26 -4.41 9.76
C SER A 85 -12.34 -3.64 8.84
N ARG A 86 -11.34 -4.34 8.29
CA ARG A 86 -10.50 -3.87 7.18
C ARG A 86 -10.21 -5.01 6.22
N SER A 87 -10.13 -4.71 4.93
CA SER A 87 -9.58 -5.58 3.90
C SER A 87 -8.09 -5.37 3.73
N PHE A 88 -7.38 -6.42 3.31
CA PHE A 88 -5.94 -6.41 3.14
C PHE A 88 -5.49 -7.46 2.12
N SER A 89 -4.27 -7.32 1.63
CA SER A 89 -3.53 -8.34 0.91
C SER A 89 -2.31 -8.77 1.75
N SER A 90 -1.71 -9.91 1.42
CA SER A 90 -0.60 -10.44 2.21
C SER A 90 0.49 -11.05 1.35
N ILE A 91 1.69 -11.17 1.94
CA ILE A 91 2.85 -11.84 1.32
C ILE A 91 2.48 -13.29 0.95
N TYR A 92 1.74 -14.00 1.82
CA TYR A 92 1.24 -15.34 1.47
C TYR A 92 0.29 -15.28 0.27
N GLY A 93 -0.65 -14.34 0.26
CA GLY A 93 -1.64 -14.17 -0.80
C GLY A 93 -1.04 -13.93 -2.18
N GLU A 94 0.13 -13.31 -2.24
CA GLU A 94 0.94 -13.20 -3.46
C GLU A 94 1.76 -14.46 -3.72
N TRP A 95 2.48 -14.97 -2.72
CA TRP A 95 3.35 -16.14 -2.84
C TRP A 95 2.61 -17.38 -3.34
N GLU A 96 1.36 -17.60 -2.90
CA GLU A 96 0.56 -18.77 -3.30
C GLU A 96 0.29 -18.83 -4.82
N THR A 97 0.46 -17.71 -5.52
CA THR A 97 0.30 -17.61 -6.98
C THR A 97 1.59 -17.91 -7.76
N THR A 98 2.71 -18.11 -7.06
CA THR A 98 4.01 -18.43 -7.65
C THR A 98 4.13 -19.93 -7.96
N ALA A 99 5.09 -20.29 -8.82
CA ALA A 99 5.38 -21.70 -9.11
C ALA A 99 5.92 -22.47 -7.88
N GLU A 100 6.62 -21.79 -6.97
CA GLU A 100 7.19 -22.42 -5.76
C GLU A 100 6.10 -22.99 -4.84
N ALA A 101 4.95 -22.33 -4.76
CA ALA A 101 3.81 -22.77 -3.95
C ALA A 101 3.16 -24.09 -4.44
N ARG A 102 3.55 -24.63 -5.60
CA ARG A 102 3.17 -26.00 -6.01
C ARG A 102 4.03 -27.08 -5.35
N GLU A 103 5.25 -26.72 -4.96
CA GLU A 103 6.30 -27.67 -4.62
C GLU A 103 6.57 -27.73 -3.11
N ILE A 104 6.36 -26.62 -2.40
CA ILE A 104 6.68 -26.52 -0.96
C ILE A 104 5.56 -25.85 -0.18
N ASN A 105 5.57 -26.09 1.13
CA ASN A 105 4.82 -25.27 2.08
C ASN A 105 5.71 -24.14 2.61
N ARG A 106 5.15 -22.95 2.77
CA ARG A 106 5.78 -21.85 3.51
C ARG A 106 4.86 -21.37 4.63
N THR A 107 5.48 -20.66 5.57
CA THR A 107 4.81 -19.96 6.65
C THR A 107 5.26 -18.51 6.65
N TYR A 108 4.30 -17.59 6.66
CA TYR A 108 4.53 -16.17 6.84
C TYR A 108 3.91 -15.72 8.16
N HIS A 109 4.60 -14.83 8.87
CA HIS A 109 4.04 -14.19 10.05
C HIS A 109 3.35 -12.90 9.61
N GLU A 110 2.12 -12.68 10.06
CA GLU A 110 1.27 -11.55 9.68
C GLU A 110 0.60 -10.93 10.92
N SER A 111 0.07 -9.71 10.79
CA SER A 111 -0.58 -9.00 11.89
C SER A 111 -1.82 -8.27 11.43
N LEU A 112 -2.87 -8.30 12.26
CA LEU A 112 -4.04 -7.44 12.16
C LEU A 112 -3.98 -6.39 13.27
N ARG A 113 -4.24 -5.13 12.97
CA ARG A 113 -4.29 -4.03 13.95
C ARG A 113 -5.67 -3.40 13.95
N PHE A 114 -6.20 -3.10 15.14
CA PHE A 114 -7.51 -2.50 15.33
C PHE A 114 -7.62 -1.86 16.73
N PRO A 115 -8.66 -1.03 16.99
CA PRO A 115 -8.91 -0.47 18.31
C PRO A 115 -9.06 -1.56 19.39
N ALA A 116 -8.40 -1.39 20.54
CA ALA A 116 -8.50 -2.37 21.62
C ALA A 116 -9.93 -2.58 22.11
N GLN A 117 -10.29 -3.85 22.31
CA GLN A 117 -11.60 -4.27 22.78
C GLN A 117 -11.60 -4.42 24.31
N SER A 118 -12.72 -4.12 24.98
CA SER A 118 -12.85 -4.25 26.44
C SER A 118 -13.48 -5.56 26.91
N ARG A 119 -14.10 -6.31 26.00
CA ARG A 119 -14.78 -7.60 26.23
C ARG A 119 -14.27 -8.66 25.25
N PRO A 120 -14.39 -9.97 25.58
CA PRO A 120 -14.02 -11.02 24.64
C PRO A 120 -14.69 -10.88 23.28
N PHE A 121 -13.95 -11.14 22.22
CA PHE A 121 -14.38 -10.93 20.83
C PHE A 121 -13.87 -12.04 19.90
N ASP A 122 -14.51 -12.20 18.75
CA ASP A 122 -13.99 -13.05 17.68
C ASP A 122 -13.26 -12.19 16.63
N VAL A 123 -12.04 -12.60 16.28
CA VAL A 123 -11.39 -12.17 15.03
C VAL A 123 -11.72 -13.18 13.96
N ILE A 124 -12.27 -12.72 12.84
CA ILE A 124 -12.61 -13.55 11.69
C ILE A 124 -11.78 -13.06 10.51
N ILE A 125 -10.96 -13.93 9.90
CA ILE A 125 -10.38 -13.67 8.59
C ILE A 125 -11.24 -14.35 7.53
N LYS A 126 -11.52 -13.60 6.47
CA LYS A 126 -12.23 -14.03 5.28
C LYS A 126 -11.33 -13.90 4.06
N LYS A 127 -11.45 -14.81 3.10
CA LYS A 127 -10.76 -14.78 1.80
C LYS A 127 -11.79 -14.65 0.68
N ARG A 128 -11.43 -13.96 -0.41
CA ARG A 128 -12.24 -13.98 -1.63
C ARG A 128 -12.22 -15.38 -2.27
N GLY A 129 -13.40 -15.96 -2.42
CA GLY A 129 -13.67 -17.15 -3.20
C GLY A 129 -14.33 -16.81 -4.55
N GLU A 130 -15.18 -17.72 -5.04
CA GLU A 130 -15.83 -17.60 -6.34
C GLU A 130 -16.64 -16.30 -6.47
N GLY A 131 -16.43 -15.59 -7.59
CA GLY A 131 -17.11 -14.32 -7.87
C GLY A 131 -16.74 -13.21 -6.88
N ASN A 132 -15.52 -13.26 -6.32
CA ASN A 132 -15.00 -12.31 -5.33
C ASN A 132 -15.81 -12.25 -4.03
N LYS A 133 -16.57 -13.29 -3.66
CA LYS A 133 -17.31 -13.29 -2.38
C LYS A 133 -16.38 -13.64 -1.22
N PHE A 134 -16.51 -12.95 -0.10
CA PHE A 134 -15.75 -13.27 1.11
C PHE A 134 -16.32 -14.47 1.85
N GLU A 135 -15.48 -15.46 2.10
CA GLU A 135 -15.77 -16.66 2.87
C GLU A 135 -14.85 -16.74 4.09
N GLU A 136 -15.38 -17.15 5.24
CA GLU A 136 -14.60 -17.32 6.47
C GLU A 136 -13.57 -18.44 6.30
N VAL A 137 -12.30 -18.11 6.52
CA VAL A 137 -11.18 -19.07 6.44
C VAL A 137 -10.49 -19.27 7.79
N TRP A 138 -10.69 -18.35 8.74
CA TRP A 138 -10.16 -18.49 10.08
C TRP A 138 -10.95 -17.69 11.11
N ARG A 139 -11.02 -18.21 12.33
CA ARG A 139 -11.62 -17.57 13.49
C ARG A 139 -10.77 -17.82 14.72
N ALA A 140 -10.57 -16.78 15.51
CA ALA A 140 -9.98 -16.88 16.85
C ALA A 140 -10.81 -16.10 17.87
N ARG A 141 -11.19 -16.76 18.96
CA ARG A 141 -11.76 -16.12 20.15
C ARG A 141 -10.62 -15.52 20.96
N ILE A 142 -10.72 -14.24 21.29
CA ILE A 142 -9.71 -13.51 22.05
C ILE A 142 -10.36 -12.94 23.30
N ASP A 143 -9.74 -13.16 24.46
CA ASP A 143 -10.01 -12.40 25.68
C ASP A 143 -8.99 -11.26 25.78
N PRO A 144 -9.40 -9.98 25.63
CA PRO A 144 -8.48 -8.86 25.66
C PRO A 144 -7.81 -8.66 27.03
N ASN A 145 -8.33 -9.30 28.09
CA ASN A 145 -7.80 -9.20 29.45
C ASN A 145 -6.99 -10.43 29.88
N ASP A 146 -6.73 -11.37 28.97
CA ASP A 146 -5.87 -12.52 29.27
C ASP A 146 -4.46 -12.04 29.66
N TYR A 147 -3.86 -12.66 30.68
CA TYR A 147 -2.55 -12.27 31.17
C TYR A 147 -1.40 -12.58 30.19
N LEU A 148 -1.66 -13.36 29.14
CA LEU A 148 -0.74 -13.61 28.02
C LEU A 148 -0.80 -12.54 26.94
N VAL A 149 -1.72 -11.55 27.02
CA VAL A 149 -1.71 -10.39 26.13
C VAL A 149 -0.43 -9.58 26.39
N HIS A 150 0.49 -9.61 25.43
CA HIS A 150 1.78 -8.95 25.52
C HIS A 150 1.62 -7.43 25.53
N GLN A 151 2.33 -6.77 26.43
CA GLN A 151 2.38 -5.31 26.52
C GLN A 151 3.66 -4.84 25.80
N GLU A 152 3.50 -4.34 24.57
CA GLU A 152 4.64 -3.88 23.78
C GLU A 152 5.13 -2.53 24.31
N SER A 153 6.44 -2.39 24.49
CA SER A 153 7.06 -1.12 24.84
C SER A 153 7.30 -0.26 23.59
N ALA A 154 7.24 1.06 23.73
CA ALA A 154 7.64 2.02 22.69
C ALA A 154 9.18 2.12 22.57
N ALA A 155 9.81 1.00 22.21
CA ALA A 155 11.26 0.82 22.31
C ALA A 155 12.08 1.78 21.43
N TYR A 156 11.45 2.37 20.42
CA TYR A 156 12.10 3.26 19.45
C TYR A 156 11.52 4.68 19.47
N THR A 157 10.70 5.05 20.45
CA THR A 157 10.08 6.38 20.50
C THR A 157 11.09 7.52 20.46
N ASP A 158 12.24 7.37 21.13
CA ASP A 158 13.30 8.38 21.13
C ASP A 158 13.98 8.58 19.75
N GLN A 159 13.71 7.70 18.79
CA GLN A 159 14.21 7.75 17.41
C GLN A 159 13.15 8.24 16.41
N VAL A 160 11.91 8.46 16.84
CA VAL A 160 10.84 8.94 15.96
C VAL A 160 11.04 10.42 15.66
N ILE A 161 11.00 10.76 14.39
CA ILE A 161 11.15 12.12 13.88
C ILE A 161 9.84 12.55 13.21
N VAL A 162 9.34 13.73 13.57
CA VAL A 162 8.21 14.34 12.87
C VAL A 162 8.71 14.96 11.57
N ILE A 163 8.16 14.53 10.43
CA ILE A 163 8.37 15.17 9.13
C ILE A 163 7.29 16.25 8.93
N GLU A 164 6.03 15.90 9.18
CA GLU A 164 4.88 16.80 9.05
C GLU A 164 3.77 16.38 10.03
N GLU A 165 3.17 17.33 10.74
CA GLU A 165 2.09 17.08 11.70
C GLU A 165 0.97 18.10 11.45
N ASN A 166 -0.14 17.63 10.90
CA ASN A 166 -1.29 18.44 10.50
C ASN A 166 -2.50 18.27 11.44
N GLY A 167 -2.44 17.37 12.42
CA GLY A 167 -3.48 17.23 13.45
C GLY A 167 -3.37 15.95 14.27
N ASP A 168 -4.41 15.70 15.07
CA ASP A 168 -4.55 14.48 15.87
C ASP A 168 -4.58 13.25 14.95
N PRO A 169 -3.72 12.24 15.19
CA PRO A 169 -3.74 10.94 14.51
C PRO A 169 -5.14 10.40 14.26
N ALA A 170 -6.04 10.51 15.25
CA ALA A 170 -7.44 10.07 15.20
C ALA A 170 -8.26 10.58 14.00
N THR A 171 -7.79 11.64 13.34
CA THR A 171 -8.49 12.36 12.26
C THR A 171 -7.62 12.59 11.03
N LYS A 172 -6.46 11.93 10.97
CA LYS A 172 -5.47 12.05 9.90
C LYS A 172 -5.13 10.67 9.37
N VAL A 173 -4.49 10.65 8.22
CA VAL A 173 -3.73 9.51 7.75
C VAL A 173 -2.33 9.61 8.34
N ASP A 174 -1.94 8.69 9.21
CA ASP A 174 -0.57 8.63 9.73
C ASP A 174 0.31 7.76 8.83
N LEU A 175 1.17 8.41 8.03
CA LEU A 175 2.19 7.75 7.21
C LEU A 175 3.52 7.65 7.97
N LEU A 176 3.98 6.43 8.22
CA LEU A 176 5.30 6.17 8.79
C LEU A 176 6.31 5.80 7.70
N ILE A 177 7.37 6.59 7.56
CA ILE A 177 8.53 6.28 6.73
C ILE A 177 9.56 5.54 7.59
N LEU A 178 9.75 4.26 7.31
CA LEU A 178 10.78 3.44 7.94
C LEU A 178 12.05 3.40 7.10
N GLY A 179 13.21 3.35 7.76
CA GLY A 179 14.50 3.08 7.10
C GLY A 179 15.00 1.67 7.40
N ASP A 180 15.49 0.97 6.37
CA ASP A 180 16.25 -0.28 6.55
C ASP A 180 17.60 -0.25 5.82
N GLY A 181 18.62 -0.83 6.47
CA GLY A 181 19.99 -0.83 5.95
C GLY A 181 20.74 0.50 6.14
N TYR A 182 20.24 1.42 6.97
CA TYR A 182 20.95 2.66 7.34
C TYR A 182 21.75 2.45 8.63
N THR A 183 23.05 2.68 8.59
CA THR A 183 23.87 2.72 9.81
C THR A 183 23.65 4.02 10.57
N ALA A 184 24.19 4.13 11.79
CA ALA A 184 24.10 5.37 12.57
C ALA A 184 24.73 6.58 11.85
N ALA A 185 25.69 6.36 10.95
CA ALA A 185 26.31 7.42 10.15
C ALA A 185 25.44 7.86 8.96
N ASP A 186 24.49 7.03 8.53
CA ASP A 186 23.61 7.30 7.40
C ASP A 186 22.31 8.01 7.82
N GLY A 187 22.17 8.38 9.10
CA GLY A 187 20.92 8.95 9.64
C GLY A 187 20.47 10.26 8.98
N ASP A 188 21.42 11.16 8.71
CA ASP A 188 21.13 12.42 8.00
C ASP A 188 20.70 12.18 6.54
N GLU A 189 21.28 11.17 5.89
CA GLU A 189 20.93 10.77 4.53
C GLU A 189 19.53 10.16 4.46
N PHE A 190 19.20 9.25 5.38
CA PHE A 190 17.84 8.72 5.53
C PHE A 190 16.82 9.85 5.70
N LEU A 191 17.05 10.76 6.65
CA LEU A 191 16.09 11.83 6.94
C LEU A 191 15.93 12.79 5.76
N ALA A 192 17.02 13.12 5.06
CA ALA A 192 16.95 13.94 3.86
C ALA A 192 16.11 13.27 2.77
N LYS A 193 16.33 11.97 2.54
CA LYS A 193 15.60 11.19 1.54
C LYS A 193 14.13 11.01 1.92
N ALA A 194 13.82 10.76 3.19
CA ALA A 194 12.45 10.69 3.69
C ALA A 194 11.69 11.98 3.40
N ARG A 195 12.27 13.14 3.72
CA ARG A 195 11.66 14.46 3.42
C ARG A 195 11.48 14.70 1.92
N GLU A 196 12.49 14.37 1.11
CA GLU A 196 12.41 14.50 -0.35
C GLU A 196 11.24 13.69 -0.92
N LEU A 197 11.12 12.42 -0.54
CA LEU A 197 10.06 11.53 -1.02
C LEU A 197 8.68 11.95 -0.48
N THR A 198 8.58 12.48 0.74
CA THR A 198 7.36 13.11 1.24
C THR A 198 6.91 14.29 0.38
N GLU A 199 7.82 15.19 -0.02
CA GLU A 199 7.48 16.30 -0.92
C GLU A 199 7.04 15.81 -2.31
N ILE A 200 7.65 14.75 -2.84
CA ILE A 200 7.25 14.14 -4.11
C ILE A 200 5.83 13.55 -4.02
N LEU A 201 5.52 12.83 -2.95
CA LEU A 201 4.18 12.32 -2.70
C LEU A 201 3.16 13.45 -2.70
N PHE A 202 3.40 14.51 -1.93
CA PHE A 202 2.51 15.68 -1.86
C PHE A 202 2.62 16.65 -3.04
N ALA A 203 3.50 16.39 -4.02
CA ALA A 203 3.45 17.02 -5.33
C ALA A 203 2.52 16.29 -6.30
N THR A 204 2.13 15.04 -5.97
CA THR A 204 1.31 14.17 -6.81
C THR A 204 -0.16 14.23 -6.39
N SER A 205 -1.07 14.51 -7.32
CA SER A 205 -2.51 14.48 -7.05
C SER A 205 -3.05 13.05 -6.95
N PRO A 206 -3.96 12.73 -6.01
CA PRO A 206 -4.71 13.66 -5.17
C PRO A 206 -4.04 13.98 -3.81
N PHE A 207 -2.90 13.36 -3.48
CA PHE A 207 -2.20 13.62 -2.21
C PHE A 207 -1.84 15.08 -2.02
N LYS A 208 -1.49 15.77 -3.11
CA LYS A 208 -1.25 17.22 -3.13
C LYS A 208 -2.41 18.02 -2.57
N GLU A 209 -3.61 17.79 -3.07
CA GLU A 209 -4.83 18.49 -2.63
C GLU A 209 -5.22 18.10 -1.21
N ARG A 210 -4.82 16.90 -0.78
CA ARG A 210 -5.16 16.30 0.51
C ARG A 210 -4.01 16.34 1.53
N ARG A 211 -2.91 17.09 1.29
CA ARG A 211 -1.72 17.09 2.16
C ARG A 211 -2.06 17.35 3.63
N SER A 212 -2.97 18.28 3.91
CA SER A 212 -3.42 18.61 5.27
C SER A 212 -4.14 17.48 6.01
N ASP A 213 -4.48 16.41 5.32
CA ASP A 213 -5.12 15.22 5.90
C ASP A 213 -4.11 14.17 6.36
N PHE A 214 -2.81 14.42 6.20
CA PHE A 214 -1.74 13.49 6.57
C PHE A 214 -0.90 14.02 7.72
N ASN A 215 -0.48 13.11 8.59
CA ASN A 215 0.73 13.25 9.39
C ASN A 215 1.81 12.35 8.77
N VAL A 216 3.08 12.76 8.88
CA VAL A 216 4.22 12.01 8.39
C VAL A 216 5.29 11.90 9.47
N TRP A 217 5.64 10.66 9.78
CA TRP A 217 6.62 10.27 10.79
C TRP A 217 7.79 9.56 10.12
N ALA A 218 8.99 9.63 10.69
CA ALA A 218 10.17 8.91 10.22
C ALA A 218 10.82 8.13 11.36
N LEU A 219 11.29 6.93 11.07
CA LEU A 219 12.02 6.09 12.01
C LEU A 219 12.99 5.13 11.28
N ALA A 220 14.29 5.21 11.56
CA ALA A 220 15.28 4.31 10.99
C ALA A 220 16.16 3.71 12.09
N PRO A 221 15.82 2.51 12.60
CA PRO A 221 16.70 1.79 13.51
C PRO A 221 18.05 1.55 12.85
N SER A 222 19.12 1.69 13.63
CA SER A 222 20.48 1.57 13.10
C SER A 222 20.81 0.13 12.69
N ALA A 223 21.19 -0.05 11.43
CA ALA A 223 21.77 -1.28 10.90
C ALA A 223 23.27 -1.38 11.23
N ALA A 224 23.77 -2.61 11.41
CA ALA A 224 25.19 -2.85 11.63
C ALA A 224 26.05 -2.57 10.39
N GLN A 225 25.46 -2.69 9.20
CA GLN A 225 26.10 -2.49 7.91
C GLN A 225 25.18 -1.71 6.98
N SER A 226 25.77 -0.86 6.13
CA SER A 226 25.03 -0.10 5.12
C SER A 226 24.51 -1.03 4.02
N GLY A 227 23.25 -0.83 3.65
CA GLY A 227 22.52 -1.51 2.60
C GLY A 227 21.68 -2.70 3.06
N VAL A 228 20.93 -3.31 2.14
CA VAL A 228 20.06 -4.49 2.40
C VAL A 228 20.52 -5.75 1.67
N SER A 229 19.91 -6.90 1.96
CA SER A 229 20.26 -8.18 1.33
C SER A 229 19.90 -8.22 -0.17
N ARG A 230 20.75 -8.83 -0.99
CA ARG A 230 20.50 -9.19 -2.40
C ARG A 230 21.09 -10.56 -2.71
N PRO A 231 20.40 -11.64 -2.30
CA PRO A 231 20.87 -13.01 -2.45
C PRO A 231 21.34 -13.40 -3.87
N SER A 232 20.70 -12.90 -4.93
CA SER A 232 21.06 -13.18 -6.33
C SER A 232 22.49 -12.74 -6.69
N THR A 233 23.07 -11.82 -5.92
CA THR A 233 24.44 -11.32 -6.09
C THR A 233 25.40 -11.75 -4.97
N GLY A 234 24.94 -12.62 -4.06
CA GLY A 234 25.73 -13.08 -2.92
C GLY A 234 25.89 -12.06 -1.78
N VAL A 235 25.06 -11.00 -1.76
CA VAL A 235 25.04 -10.00 -0.68
C VAL A 235 24.00 -10.39 0.36
N TYR A 236 24.45 -10.57 1.60
CA TYR A 236 23.60 -10.92 2.74
C TYR A 236 23.90 -9.97 3.89
N ARG A 237 22.86 -9.36 4.44
CA ARG A 237 22.92 -8.36 5.50
C ARG A 237 21.79 -8.60 6.50
N ASP A 238 22.14 -8.54 7.79
CA ASP A 238 21.20 -8.64 8.90
C ASP A 238 20.76 -7.22 9.30
N THR A 239 19.80 -6.69 8.57
CA THR A 239 19.25 -5.34 8.81
C THR A 239 18.09 -5.38 9.81
N PRO A 240 17.77 -4.28 10.51
CA PRO A 240 16.75 -4.27 11.56
C PRO A 240 15.36 -4.72 11.11
N LEU A 241 14.96 -4.41 9.88
CA LEU A 241 13.70 -4.89 9.31
C LEU A 241 13.88 -6.16 8.48
N GLY A 242 15.10 -6.58 8.16
CA GLY A 242 15.35 -7.77 7.35
C GLY A 242 14.84 -7.64 5.91
N ALA A 243 14.76 -6.43 5.35
CA ALA A 243 14.36 -6.24 3.98
C ALA A 243 15.39 -6.89 3.02
N THR A 244 14.89 -7.51 1.96
CA THR A 244 15.72 -8.20 0.97
C THR A 244 15.13 -8.03 -0.42
N TYR A 245 16.02 -7.84 -1.39
CA TYR A 245 15.70 -8.10 -2.80
C TYR A 245 15.43 -9.60 -3.02
N ASP A 246 15.06 -9.94 -4.24
CA ASP A 246 14.84 -11.31 -4.69
C ASP A 246 13.63 -12.00 -4.04
N ALA A 247 12.68 -11.22 -3.51
CA ALA A 247 11.42 -11.75 -3.02
C ALA A 247 10.72 -12.55 -4.13
N PHE A 248 10.31 -13.79 -3.79
CA PHE A 248 9.74 -14.76 -4.74
C PHE A 248 10.61 -15.04 -5.98
N ARG A 249 11.94 -14.87 -5.86
CA ARG A 249 12.92 -14.98 -6.96
C ARG A 249 12.75 -13.91 -8.04
N SER A 250 12.01 -12.83 -7.75
CA SER A 250 11.96 -11.63 -8.59
C SER A 250 13.07 -10.68 -8.17
N GLU A 251 14.07 -10.49 -9.05
CA GLU A 251 15.31 -9.75 -8.79
C GLU A 251 15.09 -8.37 -8.13
N ARG A 252 14.02 -7.68 -8.49
CA ARG A 252 13.74 -6.30 -8.08
C ARG A 252 12.70 -6.19 -6.98
N TYR A 253 12.08 -7.29 -6.61
CA TYR A 253 11.01 -7.27 -5.63
C TYR A 253 11.65 -7.26 -4.24
N VAL A 254 11.40 -6.19 -3.50
CA VAL A 254 11.94 -5.96 -2.17
C VAL A 254 10.82 -6.16 -1.17
N LEU A 255 11.00 -7.05 -0.22
CA LEU A 255 10.07 -7.26 0.89
C LEU A 255 10.85 -7.50 2.18
N THR A 256 10.21 -7.25 3.32
CA THR A 256 10.56 -7.87 4.61
C THR A 256 9.55 -8.96 4.97
N THR A 257 10.05 -10.15 5.30
CA THR A 257 9.24 -11.21 5.90
C THR A 257 9.36 -11.26 7.42
N ASP A 258 10.18 -10.40 8.04
CA ASP A 258 10.31 -10.28 9.50
C ASP A 258 9.25 -9.32 10.05
N ASN A 259 7.99 -9.74 9.94
CA ASN A 259 6.85 -8.94 10.37
C ASN A 259 6.89 -8.64 11.89
N LYS A 260 7.48 -9.50 12.72
CA LYS A 260 7.61 -9.24 14.17
C LYS A 260 8.53 -8.05 14.42
N ALA A 261 9.73 -8.05 13.83
CA ALA A 261 10.64 -6.92 13.96
C ALA A 261 10.00 -5.64 13.41
N PHE A 262 9.41 -5.71 12.21
CA PHE A 262 8.70 -4.60 11.59
C PHE A 262 7.64 -4.00 12.51
N ARG A 263 6.69 -4.80 13.01
CA ARG A 263 5.58 -4.29 13.82
C ARG A 263 6.03 -3.76 15.17
N ARG A 264 7.05 -4.36 15.79
CA ARG A 264 7.64 -3.88 17.05
C ARG A 264 8.35 -2.53 16.89
N ILE A 265 9.02 -2.32 15.75
CA ILE A 265 9.67 -1.04 15.43
C ILE A 265 8.59 0.01 15.14
N ALA A 266 7.66 -0.31 14.23
CA ALA A 266 6.62 0.61 13.78
C ALA A 266 5.70 1.09 14.92
N SER A 267 5.40 0.23 15.90
CA SER A 267 4.52 0.56 17.04
C SER A 267 5.05 1.66 17.96
N SER A 268 6.27 2.17 17.73
CA SER A 268 6.84 3.31 18.46
C SER A 268 6.38 4.68 17.93
N ALA A 269 5.66 4.72 16.81
CA ALA A 269 5.05 5.91 16.21
C ALA A 269 3.55 5.69 15.92
N PRO A 270 2.71 6.74 15.85
CA PRO A 270 1.39 6.63 15.24
C PRO A 270 1.54 6.22 13.78
N TYR A 271 0.76 5.24 13.32
CA TYR A 271 0.77 4.85 11.90
C TYR A 271 -0.48 4.07 11.48
N ASP A 272 -0.97 4.41 10.30
CA ASP A 272 -1.94 3.64 9.51
C ASP A 272 -1.24 2.92 8.36
N PHE A 273 -0.32 3.61 7.68
CA PHE A 273 0.40 3.14 6.50
C PHE A 273 1.91 3.26 6.70
N VAL A 274 2.66 2.40 6.02
CA VAL A 274 4.12 2.35 6.13
C VAL A 274 4.78 2.30 4.75
N GLU A 275 5.77 3.17 4.55
CA GLU A 275 6.73 3.08 3.44
C GLU A 275 8.13 2.79 3.98
N ILE A 276 8.79 1.75 3.46
CA ILE A 276 10.12 1.34 3.88
C ILE A 276 11.14 1.78 2.84
N LEU A 277 11.98 2.75 3.19
CA LEU A 277 13.13 3.14 2.41
C LEU A 277 14.25 2.13 2.66
N VAL A 278 14.69 1.42 1.63
CA VAL A 278 15.88 0.56 1.72
C VAL A 278 17.09 1.30 1.17
N LYS A 279 18.21 1.29 1.91
CA LYS A 279 19.45 1.92 1.46
C LYS A 279 20.06 1.14 0.28
N SER A 280 19.86 1.61 -0.95
CA SER A 280 20.33 0.94 -2.16
C SER A 280 20.13 1.82 -3.40
N GLU A 281 21.13 1.84 -4.28
CA GLU A 281 21.06 2.46 -5.61
C GLU A 281 20.37 1.58 -6.66
N ILE A 282 20.22 0.27 -6.37
CA ILE A 282 19.68 -0.69 -7.34
C ILE A 282 18.17 -0.55 -7.41
N TYR A 283 17.63 -0.31 -8.60
CA TYR A 283 16.18 -0.19 -8.80
C TYR A 283 15.43 -1.42 -8.23
N GLY A 284 14.50 -1.16 -7.32
CA GLY A 284 13.63 -2.16 -6.71
C GLY A 284 12.67 -1.54 -5.71
N GLY A 285 11.63 -2.30 -5.36
CA GLY A 285 10.53 -1.87 -4.51
C GLY A 285 9.44 -2.94 -4.48
N GLY A 286 8.30 -2.57 -3.90
CA GLY A 286 7.14 -3.44 -3.79
C GLY A 286 6.11 -2.88 -2.82
N GLY A 287 4.83 -2.97 -3.15
CA GLY A 287 3.73 -2.50 -2.33
C GLY A 287 2.62 -3.54 -2.21
N ILE A 288 2.21 -3.84 -0.98
CA ILE A 288 1.12 -4.77 -0.69
C ILE A 288 0.03 -4.02 0.08
N TYR A 289 -1.19 -4.06 -0.45
CA TYR A 289 -2.34 -3.37 0.12
C TYR A 289 -2.58 -3.73 1.59
N GLY A 290 -2.60 -2.72 2.47
CA GLY A 290 -2.82 -2.89 3.91
C GLY A 290 -1.62 -3.48 4.68
N LEU A 291 -0.45 -3.64 4.05
CA LEU A 291 0.77 -4.14 4.68
C LEU A 291 1.87 -3.06 4.80
N TYR A 292 2.62 -2.81 3.73
CA TYR A 292 3.61 -1.73 3.57
C TYR A 292 3.97 -1.54 2.09
N GLY A 293 4.61 -0.42 1.76
CA GLY A 293 5.42 -0.21 0.55
C GLY A 293 6.92 -0.27 0.84
N THR A 294 7.73 -0.53 -0.19
CA THR A 294 9.19 -0.50 -0.13
C THR A 294 9.76 0.22 -1.35
N VAL A 295 10.86 0.94 -1.17
CA VAL A 295 11.57 1.59 -2.27
C VAL A 295 13.08 1.60 -2.03
N ALA A 296 13.85 1.29 -3.08
CA ALA A 296 15.29 1.53 -3.10
C ALA A 296 15.59 3.03 -3.15
N ALA A 297 15.98 3.59 -2.01
CA ALA A 297 15.93 5.02 -1.76
C ALA A 297 16.99 5.84 -2.50
N ASP A 298 18.11 5.20 -2.88
CA ASP A 298 19.23 5.85 -3.58
C ASP A 298 19.15 5.63 -5.11
N SER A 299 18.10 4.97 -5.60
CA SER A 299 17.84 4.79 -7.03
C SER A 299 17.40 6.11 -7.68
N ASP A 300 17.86 6.38 -8.91
CA ASP A 300 17.37 7.49 -9.76
C ASP A 300 15.84 7.51 -9.91
N TRP A 301 15.19 6.37 -9.70
CA TRP A 301 13.74 6.17 -9.85
C TRP A 301 12.98 6.10 -8.53
N ALA A 302 13.64 6.34 -7.39
CA ALA A 302 12.98 6.36 -6.09
C ALA A 302 11.74 7.28 -6.06
N PRO A 303 11.74 8.48 -6.67
CA PRO A 303 10.53 9.33 -6.74
C PRO A 303 9.31 8.63 -7.33
N TYR A 304 9.50 7.95 -8.47
CA TYR A 304 8.43 7.20 -9.15
C TYR A 304 8.01 5.97 -8.34
N VAL A 305 8.99 5.17 -7.90
CA VAL A 305 8.72 3.91 -7.20
C VAL A 305 7.99 4.19 -5.90
N PHE A 306 8.44 5.15 -5.11
CA PHE A 306 7.79 5.51 -3.84
C PHE A 306 6.29 5.78 -4.00
N VAL A 307 5.90 6.60 -5.00
CA VAL A 307 4.48 6.94 -5.21
C VAL A 307 3.69 5.77 -5.84
N HIS A 308 4.32 5.01 -6.74
CA HIS A 308 3.72 3.83 -7.36
C HIS A 308 3.41 2.73 -6.32
N GLU A 309 4.40 2.37 -5.49
CA GLU A 309 4.24 1.36 -4.46
C GLU A 309 3.27 1.82 -3.37
N PHE A 310 3.26 3.13 -3.05
CA PHE A 310 2.24 3.68 -2.16
C PHE A 310 0.84 3.54 -2.77
N GLY A 311 0.68 3.66 -4.09
CA GLY A 311 -0.59 3.38 -4.78
C GLY A 311 -1.12 1.96 -4.52
N HIS A 312 -0.25 0.95 -4.55
CA HIS A 312 -0.60 -0.42 -4.18
C HIS A 312 -0.92 -0.56 -2.69
N HIS A 313 -0.01 -0.10 -1.83
CA HIS A 313 -0.10 -0.25 -0.38
C HIS A 313 -1.32 0.50 0.21
N PHE A 314 -1.52 1.74 -0.23
CA PHE A 314 -2.53 2.67 0.28
C PHE A 314 -3.91 2.39 -0.30
N ALA A 315 -4.03 2.31 -1.63
CA ALA A 315 -5.32 2.32 -2.31
C ALA A 315 -5.71 0.98 -2.95
N GLY A 316 -4.87 -0.05 -2.85
CA GLY A 316 -5.16 -1.37 -3.44
C GLY A 316 -5.27 -1.31 -4.96
N LEU A 317 -4.51 -0.41 -5.58
CA LEU A 317 -4.43 -0.32 -7.04
C LEU A 317 -3.69 -1.54 -7.59
N ALA A 318 -4.13 -2.08 -8.72
CA ALA A 318 -3.39 -3.07 -9.47
C ALA A 318 -2.37 -2.39 -10.38
N ASP A 319 -1.39 -3.18 -10.82
CA ASP A 319 -0.54 -2.79 -11.93
C ASP A 319 -1.32 -2.72 -13.24
N GLU A 320 -1.18 -1.59 -13.93
CA GLU A 320 -1.76 -1.38 -15.26
C GLU A 320 -0.78 -1.81 -16.37
N TYR A 321 0.47 -2.16 -16.03
CA TYR A 321 1.42 -2.71 -16.99
C TYR A 321 1.23 -4.22 -17.22
N TYR A 322 1.64 -4.66 -18.42
CA TYR A 322 1.42 -6.03 -18.87
C TYR A 322 2.60 -6.68 -19.58
N THR A 323 3.70 -5.93 -19.79
CA THR A 323 4.88 -6.41 -20.53
C THR A 323 6.09 -6.67 -19.64
N SER A 324 5.98 -6.40 -18.33
CA SER A 324 7.03 -6.64 -17.36
C SER A 324 7.11 -8.11 -16.97
N SER A 325 8.32 -8.57 -16.65
CA SER A 325 8.53 -9.88 -16.01
C SER A 325 8.04 -9.83 -14.56
N VAL A 326 7.16 -10.77 -14.18
CA VAL A 326 6.66 -10.95 -12.80
C VAL A 326 6.90 -12.38 -12.30
N ALA A 327 6.85 -12.58 -10.98
CA ALA A 327 6.98 -13.91 -10.36
C ALA A 327 5.67 -14.73 -10.39
N TYR A 328 4.54 -14.07 -10.65
CA TYR A 328 3.21 -14.67 -10.63
C TYR A 328 2.92 -15.43 -11.91
N GLU A 329 2.17 -16.51 -11.79
CA GLU A 329 1.66 -17.22 -12.96
C GLU A 329 0.41 -16.54 -13.51
N ALA A 330 0.26 -16.57 -14.84
CA ALA A 330 -0.95 -16.09 -15.48
C ALA A 330 -2.17 -16.90 -14.97
N PRO A 331 -3.31 -16.24 -14.71
CA PRO A 331 -4.51 -16.92 -14.27
C PRO A 331 -5.01 -17.86 -15.38
N GLN A 332 -5.52 -19.04 -15.00
CA GLN A 332 -6.06 -20.02 -15.95
C GLN A 332 -7.38 -19.54 -16.58
N GLN A 333 -8.10 -18.68 -15.88
CA GLN A 333 -9.36 -18.08 -16.28
C GLN A 333 -9.32 -16.57 -15.99
N ILE A 334 -9.87 -15.77 -16.91
CA ILE A 334 -10.05 -14.34 -16.69
C ILE A 334 -11.31 -14.15 -15.85
N GLU A 335 -11.14 -13.63 -14.65
CA GLU A 335 -12.21 -13.23 -13.73
C GLU A 335 -12.14 -11.72 -13.50
N GLU A 336 -13.26 -11.10 -13.13
CA GLU A 336 -13.27 -9.68 -12.81
C GLU A 336 -12.36 -9.44 -11.58
N PRO A 337 -11.31 -8.58 -11.70
CA PRO A 337 -10.44 -8.26 -10.57
C PRO A 337 -11.23 -7.55 -9.46
N TYR A 338 -10.73 -7.51 -8.23
CA TYR A 338 -11.34 -6.70 -7.17
C TYR A 338 -10.70 -5.30 -7.07
N GLU A 339 -9.52 -5.10 -7.66
CA GLU A 339 -8.81 -3.83 -7.70
C GLU A 339 -9.58 -2.80 -8.55
N PRO A 340 -9.60 -1.50 -8.17
CA PRO A 340 -10.51 -0.53 -8.76
C PRO A 340 -10.09 -0.07 -10.17
N ASN A 341 -8.79 -0.13 -10.51
CA ASN A 341 -8.21 0.44 -11.73
C ASN A 341 -7.94 -0.61 -12.84
N VAL A 342 -8.46 -1.82 -12.72
CA VAL A 342 -8.38 -2.85 -13.77
C VAL A 342 -9.70 -3.59 -13.89
N THR A 343 -10.06 -4.06 -15.09
CA THR A 343 -11.31 -4.81 -15.32
C THR A 343 -11.09 -5.93 -16.33
N ALA A 344 -11.86 -7.02 -16.22
CA ALA A 344 -11.95 -8.04 -17.26
C ALA A 344 -12.92 -7.64 -18.38
N LEU A 345 -13.71 -6.57 -18.16
CA LEU A 345 -14.69 -6.02 -19.10
C LEU A 345 -15.63 -7.08 -19.67
N GLU A 346 -16.30 -7.85 -18.81
CA GLU A 346 -17.28 -8.86 -19.27
C GLU A 346 -18.38 -8.24 -20.15
N ALA A 347 -18.77 -7.00 -19.86
CA ALA A 347 -19.69 -6.21 -20.68
C ALA A 347 -19.44 -4.70 -20.49
N PRO A 348 -19.61 -3.85 -21.52
CA PRO A 348 -19.41 -2.40 -21.39
C PRO A 348 -20.26 -1.73 -20.30
N ALA A 349 -21.45 -2.29 -20.01
CA ALA A 349 -22.32 -1.80 -18.95
C ALA A 349 -21.83 -2.14 -17.53
N LYS A 350 -20.89 -3.08 -17.40
CA LYS A 350 -20.30 -3.52 -16.13
C LYS A 350 -18.93 -2.88 -15.86
N LEU A 351 -18.47 -1.96 -16.71
CA LEU A 351 -17.20 -1.26 -16.50
C LEU A 351 -17.22 -0.52 -15.16
N LYS A 352 -16.25 -0.81 -14.29
CA LYS A 352 -16.18 -0.28 -12.91
C LYS A 352 -16.31 1.24 -12.85
N TRP A 353 -15.58 1.94 -13.70
CA TRP A 353 -15.55 3.40 -13.79
C TRP A 353 -16.45 3.95 -14.91
N ARG A 354 -17.52 3.23 -15.28
CA ARG A 354 -18.42 3.65 -16.38
C ARG A 354 -18.94 5.08 -16.24
N HIS A 355 -19.14 5.54 -15.01
CA HIS A 355 -19.63 6.87 -14.66
C HIS A 355 -18.64 8.00 -15.02
N LEU A 356 -17.35 7.68 -15.23
CA LEU A 356 -16.31 8.61 -15.66
C LEU A 356 -16.07 8.60 -17.17
N VAL A 357 -16.60 7.60 -17.89
CA VAL A 357 -16.37 7.44 -19.34
C VAL A 357 -17.23 8.42 -20.14
N GLY A 358 -16.58 9.14 -21.05
CA GLY A 358 -17.22 10.08 -21.99
C GLY A 358 -18.25 9.40 -22.90
N LYS A 359 -19.25 10.16 -23.34
CA LYS A 359 -20.35 9.61 -24.19
C LYS A 359 -19.84 9.06 -25.53
N GLU A 360 -18.81 9.68 -26.08
CA GLU A 360 -18.24 9.35 -27.40
C GLU A 360 -17.02 8.43 -27.30
N THR A 361 -16.58 8.07 -26.08
CA THR A 361 -15.40 7.22 -25.87
C THR A 361 -15.77 5.75 -26.20
N PRO A 362 -15.14 5.12 -27.20
CA PRO A 362 -15.41 3.73 -27.54
C PRO A 362 -14.94 2.77 -26.44
N LEU A 363 -15.66 1.66 -26.26
CA LEU A 363 -15.33 0.59 -25.33
C LEU A 363 -15.29 -0.77 -26.08
N PRO A 364 -14.13 -1.44 -26.18
CA PRO A 364 -12.82 -1.03 -25.68
C PRO A 364 -12.26 0.19 -26.44
N THR A 365 -11.38 0.95 -25.79
CA THR A 365 -10.83 2.20 -26.31
C THR A 365 -9.56 1.92 -27.14
N PRO A 366 -9.53 2.31 -28.43
CA PRO A 366 -8.35 2.15 -29.29
C PRO A 366 -7.15 2.94 -28.74
N TRP A 367 -5.96 2.36 -28.89
CA TRP A 367 -4.69 3.01 -28.53
C TRP A 367 -3.54 2.41 -29.35
N PRO A 368 -2.35 3.05 -29.42
CA PRO A 368 -1.22 2.59 -30.26
C PRO A 368 -0.49 1.36 -29.67
N LYS A 369 -1.26 0.30 -29.34
CA LYS A 369 -0.81 -0.92 -28.67
C LYS A 369 0.28 -1.66 -29.42
N GLU A 370 0.13 -1.87 -30.73
CA GLU A 370 1.11 -2.61 -31.53
C GLU A 370 2.49 -1.93 -31.51
N ALA A 371 2.52 -0.60 -31.64
CA ALA A 371 3.75 0.17 -31.57
C ALA A 371 4.40 0.10 -30.19
N TYR A 372 3.58 0.17 -29.12
CA TYR A 372 4.03 0.02 -27.74
C TYR A 372 4.62 -1.37 -27.47
N GLU A 373 3.92 -2.43 -27.85
CA GLU A 373 4.36 -3.82 -27.63
C GLU A 373 5.65 -4.13 -28.37
N LYS A 374 5.78 -3.68 -29.62
CA LYS A 374 7.01 -3.84 -30.41
C LYS A 374 8.21 -3.19 -29.71
N HIS A 375 8.05 -1.97 -29.19
CA HIS A 375 9.10 -1.30 -28.42
C HIS A 375 9.39 -2.04 -27.11
N SER A 376 8.35 -2.40 -26.35
CA SER A 376 8.49 -3.03 -25.05
C SER A 376 9.23 -4.37 -25.13
N LEU A 377 8.98 -5.18 -26.16
CA LEU A 377 9.71 -6.45 -26.38
C LEU A 377 11.21 -6.19 -26.64
N ALA A 378 11.53 -5.20 -27.46
CA ALA A 378 12.91 -4.81 -27.73
C ALA A 378 13.61 -4.28 -26.47
N TYR A 379 12.93 -3.41 -25.71
CA TYR A 379 13.39 -2.88 -24.43
C TYR A 379 13.69 -3.99 -23.41
N GLN A 380 12.78 -4.94 -23.21
CA GLN A 380 12.99 -6.03 -22.25
C GLN A 380 14.16 -6.94 -22.65
N ALA A 381 14.38 -7.17 -23.95
CA ALA A 381 15.53 -7.94 -24.43
C ALA A 381 16.86 -7.23 -24.14
N ILE A 382 16.92 -5.91 -24.36
CA ILE A 382 18.11 -5.09 -24.02
C ILE A 382 18.36 -5.11 -22.51
N ARG A 383 17.31 -4.86 -21.72
CA ARG A 383 17.38 -4.87 -20.25
C ARG A 383 17.88 -6.21 -19.72
N LYS A 384 17.33 -7.33 -20.20
CA LYS A 384 17.77 -8.67 -19.78
C LYS A 384 19.26 -8.86 -20.04
N LYS A 385 19.73 -8.53 -21.25
CA LYS A 385 21.13 -8.64 -21.62
C LYS A 385 22.03 -7.76 -20.73
N MET A 386 21.63 -6.51 -20.48
CA MET A 386 22.40 -5.61 -19.62
C MET A 386 22.51 -6.12 -18.18
N ARG A 387 21.48 -6.79 -17.65
CA ARG A 387 21.56 -7.47 -16.33
C ARG A 387 22.51 -8.67 -16.36
N GLU A 388 22.42 -9.52 -17.38
CA GLU A 388 23.34 -10.67 -17.55
C GLU A 388 24.82 -10.23 -17.65
N GLU A 389 25.07 -9.06 -18.24
CA GLU A 389 26.40 -8.46 -18.37
C GLU A 389 26.85 -7.67 -17.14
N ASN A 390 26.02 -7.55 -16.09
CA ASN A 390 26.26 -6.71 -14.92
C ASN A 390 26.65 -5.27 -15.28
N ARG A 391 25.93 -4.66 -16.24
CA ARG A 391 26.15 -3.26 -16.63
C ARG A 391 25.90 -2.31 -15.44
N PRO A 392 26.62 -1.17 -15.36
CA PRO A 392 26.40 -0.17 -14.32
C PRO A 392 24.94 0.32 -14.26
N GLU A 393 24.45 0.64 -13.06
CA GLU A 393 23.06 1.11 -12.89
C GLU A 393 22.78 2.42 -13.63
N SER A 394 23.79 3.29 -13.79
CA SER A 394 23.67 4.52 -14.58
C SER A 394 23.22 4.26 -16.02
N GLU A 395 23.73 3.19 -16.65
CA GLU A 395 23.32 2.81 -18.00
C GLU A 395 21.92 2.20 -18.04
N MET A 396 21.53 1.46 -16.98
CA MET A 396 20.15 0.99 -16.84
C MET A 396 19.17 2.16 -16.68
N ASN A 397 19.58 3.19 -15.94
CA ASN A 397 18.78 4.39 -15.78
C ASN A 397 18.60 5.14 -17.11
N ASP A 398 19.64 5.20 -17.96
CA ASP A 398 19.52 5.73 -19.31
C ASP A 398 18.51 4.94 -20.17
N LEU A 399 18.53 3.60 -20.06
CA LEU A 399 17.56 2.75 -20.75
C LEU A 399 16.13 3.00 -20.24
N PHE A 400 15.95 3.16 -18.93
CA PHE A 400 14.64 3.43 -18.34
C PHE A 400 14.10 4.82 -18.76
N ARG A 401 14.97 5.84 -18.82
CA ARG A 401 14.64 7.19 -19.32
C ARG A 401 14.21 7.15 -20.78
N ALA A 402 14.99 6.48 -21.63
CA ALA A 402 14.65 6.34 -23.04
C ALA A 402 13.31 5.62 -23.27
N ASN A 403 12.99 4.62 -22.43
CA ASN A 403 11.69 3.93 -22.49
C ASN A 403 10.53 4.83 -22.02
N GLN A 404 10.74 5.64 -20.97
CA GLN A 404 9.76 6.64 -20.53
C GLN A 404 9.48 7.66 -21.64
N GLU A 405 10.53 8.29 -22.19
CA GLU A 405 10.42 9.27 -23.27
C GLU A 405 9.70 8.70 -24.51
N PHE A 406 9.99 7.44 -24.85
CA PHE A 406 9.29 6.75 -25.93
C PHE A 406 7.79 6.63 -25.64
N ALA A 407 7.40 6.16 -24.44
CA ALA A 407 6.01 5.97 -24.08
C ALA A 407 5.25 7.31 -24.06
N GLU A 408 5.83 8.33 -23.44
CA GLU A 408 5.26 9.70 -23.41
C GLU A 408 5.05 10.24 -24.82
N LYS A 409 6.07 10.12 -25.69
CA LYS A 409 5.98 10.58 -27.07
C LYS A 409 4.90 9.82 -27.85
N LEU A 410 4.85 8.49 -27.72
CA LEU A 410 3.87 7.65 -28.39
C LEU A 410 2.43 8.02 -27.99
N PHE A 411 2.20 8.27 -26.71
CA PHE A 411 0.88 8.59 -26.18
C PHE A 411 0.48 10.04 -26.39
N SER A 412 1.45 10.96 -26.52
CA SER A 412 1.17 12.39 -26.73
C SER A 412 0.34 12.70 -27.98
N THR A 413 0.42 11.85 -29.00
CA THR A 413 -0.28 11.98 -30.29
C THR A 413 -1.39 10.95 -30.49
N ALA A 414 -1.69 10.13 -29.48
CA ALA A 414 -2.70 9.10 -29.59
C ALA A 414 -4.11 9.71 -29.52
N ASP A 415 -5.03 9.11 -30.28
CA ASP A 415 -6.47 9.36 -30.08
C ASP A 415 -6.87 8.92 -28.66
N TYR A 416 -7.84 9.61 -28.05
CA TYR A 416 -8.36 9.31 -26.71
C TYR A 416 -7.32 9.40 -25.58
N ARG A 417 -6.18 10.08 -25.78
CA ARG A 417 -5.12 10.21 -24.75
C ARG A 417 -5.58 10.82 -23.42
N ASP A 418 -6.59 11.70 -23.49
CA ASP A 418 -7.14 12.44 -22.35
C ASP A 418 -8.49 11.83 -21.87
N ASP A 419 -8.96 10.76 -22.51
CA ASP A 419 -10.23 10.10 -22.19
C ASP A 419 -10.05 9.08 -21.07
N ILE A 420 -11.08 8.93 -20.24
CA ILE A 420 -11.29 7.74 -19.42
C ILE A 420 -12.07 6.72 -20.23
N GLY A 421 -11.49 5.54 -20.42
CA GLY A 421 -11.98 4.49 -21.31
C GLY A 421 -11.65 3.09 -20.80
N ALA A 422 -11.53 2.11 -21.69
CA ALA A 422 -11.07 0.76 -21.36
C ALA A 422 -9.98 0.36 -22.35
N PHE A 423 -8.72 0.61 -21.98
CA PHE A 423 -7.54 0.38 -22.80
C PHE A 423 -7.02 -1.05 -22.57
N GLU A 424 -7.06 -1.91 -23.58
CA GLU A 424 -6.68 -3.33 -23.42
C GLU A 424 -5.18 -3.48 -23.13
N GLY A 425 -4.85 -4.32 -22.16
CA GLY A 425 -3.50 -4.57 -21.66
C GLY A 425 -3.35 -3.98 -20.26
N ALA A 426 -3.41 -4.84 -19.24
CA ALA A 426 -3.28 -4.50 -17.83
C ALA A 426 -3.04 -5.76 -16.99
N ASN A 427 -2.73 -5.60 -15.71
CA ASN A 427 -2.64 -6.70 -14.74
C ASN A 427 -1.77 -7.87 -15.25
N TYR A 428 -0.58 -7.53 -15.78
CA TYR A 428 0.39 -8.49 -16.32
C TYR A 428 -0.06 -9.28 -17.56
N GLN A 429 -1.22 -8.94 -18.14
CA GLN A 429 -1.81 -9.63 -19.28
C GLN A 429 -2.02 -8.70 -20.48
N ALA A 430 -1.48 -9.07 -21.63
CA ALA A 430 -1.61 -8.29 -22.85
C ALA A 430 -3.05 -8.26 -23.39
N LYS A 431 -3.89 -9.23 -23.04
CA LYS A 431 -5.27 -9.34 -23.54
C LYS A 431 -6.22 -9.70 -22.42
N GLY A 432 -7.49 -9.31 -22.57
CA GLY A 432 -8.56 -9.69 -21.66
C GLY A 432 -8.69 -8.84 -20.39
N PHE A 433 -7.66 -8.09 -20.01
CA PHE A 433 -7.76 -7.06 -18.98
C PHE A 433 -7.59 -5.66 -19.57
N TYR A 434 -8.25 -4.69 -18.95
CA TYR A 434 -8.31 -3.30 -19.40
C TYR A 434 -8.01 -2.34 -18.25
N ARG A 435 -7.32 -1.25 -18.57
CA ARG A 435 -7.02 -0.14 -17.66
C ARG A 435 -7.83 1.11 -18.03
N PRO A 436 -8.04 2.06 -17.10
CA PRO A 436 -8.95 3.19 -17.27
C PRO A 436 -8.43 4.31 -18.16
N ALA A 437 -7.12 4.49 -18.27
CA ALA A 437 -6.51 5.59 -19.01
C ALA A 437 -5.38 5.11 -19.91
N LEU A 438 -5.05 5.91 -20.92
CA LEU A 438 -3.94 5.61 -21.82
C LEU A 438 -2.62 5.51 -21.05
N ASN A 439 -2.42 6.42 -20.08
CA ASN A 439 -1.27 6.46 -19.20
C ASN A 439 -1.66 6.73 -17.74
N CYS A 440 -0.87 6.19 -16.82
CA CYS A 440 -1.03 6.25 -15.37
C CYS A 440 0.32 5.88 -14.74
N ILE A 441 0.62 6.36 -13.53
CA ILE A 441 1.79 5.93 -12.75
C ILE A 441 1.77 4.42 -12.46
N MET A 442 0.58 3.80 -12.43
CA MET A 442 0.41 2.35 -12.33
C MET A 442 0.72 1.61 -13.65
N PHE A 443 0.91 2.32 -14.77
CA PHE A 443 1.22 1.74 -16.08
C PHE A 443 2.67 2.00 -16.51
N THR A 444 3.08 3.27 -16.51
CA THR A 444 4.43 3.67 -16.92
C THR A 444 5.06 4.58 -15.88
N ARG A 445 6.30 5.02 -16.14
CA ARG A 445 7.05 5.94 -15.26
C ARG A 445 6.60 7.40 -15.38
N THR A 446 5.32 7.64 -15.64
CA THR A 446 4.72 8.98 -15.60
C THR A 446 4.49 9.42 -14.15
N GLU A 447 4.30 10.71 -13.93
CA GLU A 447 4.17 11.32 -12.60
C GLU A 447 2.72 11.49 -12.13
N LEU A 448 1.75 10.91 -12.86
CA LEU A 448 0.32 11.18 -12.64
C LEU A 448 -0.48 9.88 -12.47
N PHE A 449 -1.32 9.85 -11.43
CA PHE A 449 -2.43 8.89 -11.36
C PHE A 449 -3.51 9.27 -12.39
N CYS A 450 -4.15 8.26 -12.99
CA CYS A 450 -5.36 8.48 -13.77
C CYS A 450 -6.55 8.79 -12.85
N ALA A 451 -7.63 9.37 -13.40
CA ALA A 451 -8.79 9.79 -12.61
C ALA A 451 -9.43 8.66 -11.77
N VAL A 452 -9.38 7.41 -12.25
CA VAL A 452 -9.88 6.24 -11.50
C VAL A 452 -8.98 5.89 -10.32
N CYS A 453 -7.66 5.94 -10.50
CA CYS A 453 -6.72 5.76 -9.41
C CYS A 453 -6.83 6.90 -8.39
N SER A 454 -6.98 8.15 -8.85
CA SER A 454 -7.17 9.30 -7.96
C SER A 454 -8.45 9.17 -7.13
N ALA A 455 -9.58 8.82 -7.73
CA ALA A 455 -10.82 8.58 -6.99
C ALA A 455 -10.66 7.45 -5.96
N ALA A 456 -9.97 6.36 -6.34
CA ALA A 456 -9.69 5.28 -5.42
C ALA A 456 -8.82 5.71 -4.23
N ILE A 457 -7.80 6.55 -4.46
CA ILE A 457 -6.97 7.12 -3.39
C ILE A 457 -7.82 8.03 -2.48
N GLU A 458 -8.67 8.89 -3.05
CA GLU A 458 -9.56 9.77 -2.28
C GLU A 458 -10.49 8.99 -1.35
N ASP A 459 -11.07 7.87 -1.81
CA ASP A 459 -11.92 7.01 -0.97
C ASP A 459 -11.18 6.52 0.28
N VAL A 460 -9.89 6.18 0.17
CA VAL A 460 -9.08 5.72 1.32
C VAL A 460 -8.77 6.89 2.23
N ILE A 461 -8.35 8.05 1.71
CA ILE A 461 -8.11 9.23 2.56
C ILE A 461 -9.38 9.55 3.36
N ASP A 462 -10.53 9.48 2.72
CA ASP A 462 -11.83 9.73 3.34
C ASP A 462 -12.18 8.71 4.44
N GLU A 463 -11.85 7.43 4.27
CA GLU A 463 -12.01 6.40 5.31
C GLU A 463 -11.25 6.75 6.61
N TYR A 464 -10.14 7.49 6.50
CA TYR A 464 -9.30 7.87 7.64
C TYR A 464 -9.55 9.31 8.13
N THR A 465 -10.19 10.18 7.35
CA THR A 465 -10.28 11.61 7.72
C THR A 465 -11.70 12.17 7.81
N LYS A 466 -12.70 11.52 7.19
CA LYS A 466 -14.07 12.06 7.22
C LYS A 466 -14.78 11.75 8.54
N ALA A 467 -15.43 12.76 9.09
CA ALA A 467 -16.52 12.56 10.04
C ALA A 467 -17.73 11.91 9.30
N PRO A 468 -18.57 11.13 9.98
CA PRO A 468 -19.75 10.54 9.35
C PRO A 468 -20.74 11.65 9.01
N ASP A 469 -21.41 11.51 7.86
CA ASP A 469 -22.43 12.44 7.35
C ASP A 469 -23.65 12.56 8.28
#